data_AF-A0AA39TT31-F1
#
_entry.id   AF-A0AA39TT31-F1
#
_cell.length_a   1.000
_cell.length_b   1.000
_cell.length_c   1.000
_cell.angle_alpha   90.00
_cell.angle_beta   90.00
_cell.angle_gamma   90.00
#
_symmetry.space_group_name_H-M   'P 1'
#
loop_
_entity.id
_entity.type
_entity.pdbx_description
1 polymer ?
#
loop_
_entity_poly.entity_id
_entity_poly.type
_entity_poly.pdbx_seq_one_letter_code
_entity_poly.pdbx_strand_id
1 'polypeptide(L)'
;DVLQALYNYNRHPENWDGSRPSNENPWCGGNTRKLLQAIYLISFTCLLRIDEVLHIQAHDIKTWFDNDGVSCVSITLRERKNKYTDNIPPYILQELPPHMAHLCPVRAIADWLAATRITHGYVFRRIDRWDQPMLEGNVNIVTYPFCCQ
;
A
#
# COMPACT_ATOMS: atom_id res chain seq x y z
N ASP A 1 13.29 -22.09 -12.61
CA ASP A 1 12.30 -21.92 -11.54
C ASP A 1 11.50 -20.64 -11.81
N VAL A 2 10.18 -20.75 -11.88
CA VAL A 2 9.28 -19.62 -12.16
C VAL A 2 9.36 -18.57 -11.04
N LEU A 3 9.51 -18.98 -9.78
CA LEU A 3 9.60 -18.07 -8.64
C LEU A 3 10.89 -17.24 -8.71
N GLN A 4 12.00 -17.86 -9.10
CA GLN A 4 13.27 -17.16 -9.26
C GLN A 4 13.23 -16.14 -10.40
N ALA A 5 12.55 -16.46 -11.50
CA ALA A 5 12.36 -15.52 -12.61
C ALA A 5 11.52 -14.31 -12.18
N LEU A 6 10.41 -14.54 -11.45
CA LEU A 6 9.59 -13.47 -10.87
C LEU A 6 10.38 -12.62 -9.88
N TYR A 7 11.16 -13.25 -9.02
CA TYR A 7 12.01 -12.54 -8.06
C TYR A 7 13.03 -11.65 -8.77
N ASN A 8 13.76 -12.17 -9.75
CA ASN A 8 14.74 -11.40 -10.51
C ASN A 8 14.07 -10.21 -11.21
N TYR A 9 12.93 -10.43 -11.88
CA TYR A 9 12.15 -9.37 -12.51
C TYR A 9 11.76 -8.28 -11.49
N ASN A 10 11.24 -8.66 -10.32
CA ASN A 10 10.76 -7.71 -9.32
C ASN A 10 11.87 -6.93 -8.59
N ARG A 11 13.16 -7.29 -8.76
CA ARG A 11 14.27 -6.53 -8.17
C ARG A 11 14.70 -5.31 -8.98
N HIS A 12 14.34 -5.26 -10.26
CA HIS A 12 14.74 -4.15 -11.12
C HIS A 12 13.88 -2.90 -10.82
N PRO A 13 14.48 -1.76 -10.46
CA PRO A 13 13.74 -0.56 -10.04
C PRO A 13 12.86 0.03 -11.15
N GLU A 14 13.26 -0.16 -12.41
CA GLU A 14 12.50 0.22 -13.60
C GLU A 14 11.11 -0.44 -13.67
N ASN A 15 10.93 -1.62 -13.08
CA ASN A 15 9.64 -2.30 -13.03
C ASN A 15 8.68 -1.74 -11.97
N TRP A 16 9.15 -0.78 -11.16
CA TRP A 16 8.38 -0.08 -10.13
C TRP A 16 8.10 1.38 -10.52
N ASP A 17 8.54 1.82 -11.70
CA ASP A 17 8.27 3.14 -12.22
C ASP A 17 6.89 3.19 -12.89
N GLY A 18 5.93 3.85 -12.25
CA GLY A 18 4.57 4.06 -12.78
C GLY A 18 4.46 5.19 -13.82
N SER A 19 5.58 5.85 -14.15
CA SER A 19 5.62 6.95 -15.14
C SER A 19 5.75 6.43 -16.58
N ARG A 20 6.17 5.17 -16.75
CA ARG A 20 6.40 4.57 -18.06
C ARG A 20 5.13 3.90 -18.56
N PRO A 21 4.57 4.33 -19.71
CA PRO A 21 3.55 3.53 -20.37
C PRO A 21 4.18 2.19 -20.74
N SER A 22 3.52 1.12 -20.35
CA SER A 22 3.88 -0.20 -20.81
C SER A 22 3.74 -0.25 -22.33
N ASN A 23 4.84 -0.53 -23.03
CA ASN A 23 4.81 -0.83 -24.46
C ASN A 23 4.53 -2.31 -24.74
N GLU A 24 4.53 -3.16 -23.70
CA GLU A 24 4.38 -4.62 -23.77
C GLU A 24 3.60 -5.08 -22.53
N ASN A 25 2.48 -5.80 -22.71
CA ASN A 25 1.59 -6.35 -21.67
C ASN A 25 2.36 -6.77 -20.40
N PRO A 26 2.54 -5.88 -19.41
CA PRO A 26 3.29 -6.22 -18.22
C PRO A 26 2.31 -6.94 -17.34
N TRP A 27 2.83 -7.96 -16.68
CA TRP A 27 2.09 -8.73 -15.70
C TRP A 27 1.46 -7.85 -14.59
N CYS A 28 1.95 -6.62 -14.39
CA CYS A 28 1.44 -5.63 -13.43
C CYS A 28 2.22 -4.30 -13.60
N GLY A 29 1.56 -3.14 -13.59
CA GLY A 29 2.22 -1.83 -13.64
C GLY A 29 2.98 -1.47 -12.34
N GLY A 30 3.84 -0.45 -12.41
CA GLY A 30 4.69 0.00 -11.29
C GLY A 30 3.90 0.46 -10.06
N ASN A 31 2.82 1.21 -10.25
CA ASN A 31 1.95 1.68 -9.17
C ASN A 31 1.14 0.52 -8.59
N THR A 32 0.64 -0.40 -9.41
CA THR A 32 -0.06 -1.59 -8.92
C THR A 32 0.84 -2.46 -8.06
N ARG A 33 2.13 -2.57 -8.38
CA ARG A 33 3.12 -3.25 -7.53
C ARG A 33 3.31 -2.56 -6.20
N LYS A 34 3.48 -1.23 -6.19
CA LYS A 34 3.60 -0.43 -4.95
C LYS A 34 2.35 -0.59 -4.07
N LEU A 35 1.17 -0.53 -4.68
CA LEU A 35 -0.11 -0.74 -4.01
C LEU A 35 -0.17 -2.11 -3.34
N LEU A 36 0.07 -3.18 -4.11
CA LEU A 36 0.01 -4.54 -3.59
C LEU A 36 1.06 -4.79 -2.50
N GLN A 37 2.30 -4.31 -2.69
CA GLN A 37 3.35 -4.45 -1.70
C GLN A 37 2.98 -3.76 -0.39
N ALA A 38 2.47 -2.52 -0.44
CA ALA A 38 2.03 -1.80 0.73
C ALA A 38 0.88 -2.54 1.45
N ILE A 39 -0.15 -2.98 0.72
CA ILE A 39 -1.28 -3.72 1.29
C ILE A 39 -0.80 -4.99 2.00
N TYR A 40 0.01 -5.81 1.33
CA TYR A 40 0.48 -7.07 1.90
C TYR A 40 1.37 -6.84 3.11
N LEU A 41 2.35 -5.94 3.02
CA LEU A 41 3.26 -5.71 4.15
C LEU A 41 2.52 -5.14 5.36
N ILE A 42 1.59 -4.21 5.18
CA ILE A 42 0.76 -3.70 6.29
C ILE A 42 -0.12 -4.82 6.87
N SER A 43 -0.78 -5.61 6.01
CA SER A 43 -1.60 -6.74 6.45
C SER A 43 -0.78 -7.73 7.29
N PHE A 44 0.42 -8.10 6.82
CA PHE A 44 1.28 -9.06 7.51
C PHE A 44 1.91 -8.49 8.79
N THR A 45 2.37 -7.24 8.78
CA THR A 45 3.00 -6.65 9.97
C THR A 45 1.98 -6.31 11.06
N CYS A 46 0.78 -5.85 10.69
CA CYS A 46 -0.27 -5.50 11.65
C CYS A 46 -1.24 -6.65 11.95
N LEU A 47 -1.10 -7.80 11.26
CA LEU A 47 -2.03 -8.94 11.32
C LEU A 47 -3.48 -8.54 11.02
N LEU A 48 -3.64 -7.65 10.04
CA LEU A 48 -4.93 -7.13 9.59
C LEU A 48 -5.45 -7.93 8.41
N ARG A 49 -6.78 -8.01 8.30
CA ARG A 49 -7.39 -8.52 7.08
C ARG A 49 -7.21 -7.49 5.96
N ILE A 50 -7.15 -7.97 4.72
CA ILE A 50 -7.01 -7.08 3.55
C ILE A 50 -8.17 -6.08 3.49
N ASP A 51 -9.39 -6.47 3.85
CA ASP A 51 -10.52 -5.55 3.91
C ASP A 51 -10.27 -4.42 4.93
N GLU A 52 -9.76 -4.71 6.12
CA GLU A 52 -9.41 -3.69 7.11
C GLU A 52 -8.35 -2.72 6.58
N VAL A 53 -7.33 -3.23 5.88
CA VAL A 53 -6.28 -2.41 5.27
C VAL A 53 -6.82 -1.50 4.18
N LEU A 54 -7.70 -2.01 3.30
CA LEU A 54 -8.32 -1.23 2.24
C LEU A 54 -9.21 -0.08 2.76
N HIS A 55 -9.69 -0.18 4.01
CA HIS A 55 -10.50 0.87 4.64
C HIS A 55 -9.67 1.96 5.33
N ILE A 56 -8.33 1.86 5.36
CA ILE A 56 -7.45 2.88 5.95
C ILE A 56 -7.58 4.21 5.18
N GLN A 57 -7.80 5.29 5.92
CA GLN A 57 -7.86 6.64 5.37
C GLN A 57 -6.59 7.44 5.66
N ALA A 58 -6.37 8.51 4.91
CA ALA A 58 -5.15 9.32 5.04
C ALA A 58 -5.00 9.93 6.45
N HIS A 59 -6.11 10.24 7.13
CA HIS A 59 -6.09 10.76 8.49
C HIS A 59 -5.78 9.71 9.58
N ASP A 60 -5.92 8.42 9.24
CA ASP A 60 -5.58 7.31 10.13
C ASP A 60 -4.07 7.05 10.20
N ILE A 61 -3.32 7.61 9.23
CA ILE A 61 -1.88 7.49 9.11
C ILE A 61 -1.22 8.72 9.71
N LYS A 62 -0.25 8.51 10.60
CA LYS A 62 0.67 9.57 11.04
C LYS A 62 2.09 9.10 10.86
N THR A 63 2.97 10.02 10.49
CA THR A 63 4.39 9.74 10.26
C THR A 63 5.23 10.65 11.15
N TRP A 64 6.26 10.11 11.77
CA TRP A 64 7.23 10.88 12.57
C TRP A 64 8.61 10.20 12.51
N PHE A 65 9.62 10.87 13.07
CA PHE A 65 10.92 10.28 13.31
C PHE A 65 11.08 9.98 14.79
N ASP A 66 11.61 8.79 15.12
CA ASP A 66 11.98 8.47 16.49
C ASP A 66 13.22 9.28 16.93
N ASN A 67 13.57 9.22 18.20
CA ASN A 67 14.73 9.90 18.79
C ASN A 67 16.05 9.53 18.09
N ASP A 68 16.11 8.32 17.52
CA ASP A 68 17.27 7.81 16.76
C ASP A 68 17.22 8.19 15.27
N GLY A 69 16.26 9.03 14.84
CA GLY A 69 16.08 9.46 13.44
C GLY A 69 15.44 8.40 12.54
N VAL A 70 14.87 7.32 13.12
CA VAL A 70 14.23 6.24 12.37
C VAL A 70 12.80 6.64 11.97
N SER A 71 12.47 6.50 10.69
CA SER A 71 11.13 6.80 10.18
C SER A 71 10.09 5.85 10.77
N CYS A 72 9.01 6.40 11.29
CA CYS A 72 7.95 5.66 11.96
C CYS A 72 6.58 6.02 11.38
N VAL A 73 5.68 5.05 11.35
CA VAL A 73 4.29 5.20 10.88
C VAL A 73 3.34 4.63 11.92
N SER A 74 2.35 5.41 12.35
CA SER A 74 1.21 4.90 13.12
C SER A 74 0.03 4.71 12.20
N ILE A 75 -0.65 3.57 12.33
CA ILE A 75 -1.93 3.31 11.69
C ILE A 75 -2.97 3.14 12.79
N THR A 76 -3.96 4.04 12.81
CA THR A 76 -5.08 3.98 13.76
C THR A 76 -6.28 3.37 13.07
N LEU A 77 -6.87 2.31 13.61
CA LEU A 77 -8.07 1.71 13.02
C LEU A 77 -9.33 2.26 13.69
N ARG A 78 -10.31 2.62 12.87
CA ARG A 78 -11.58 3.19 13.34
C ARG A 78 -12.51 2.14 13.98
N GLU A 79 -12.61 0.96 13.38
CA GLU A 79 -13.56 -0.07 13.81
C GLU A 79 -12.96 -1.47 13.67
N ARG A 80 -12.77 -2.17 14.79
CA ARG A 80 -12.61 -3.62 14.80
C ARG A 80 -13.96 -4.21 15.15
N LYS A 81 -14.42 -5.23 14.42
CA LYS A 81 -15.73 -5.91 14.58
C LYS A 81 -16.06 -6.47 15.99
N ASN A 82 -15.19 -6.28 16.99
CA ASN A 82 -15.30 -6.81 18.34
C ASN A 82 -15.28 -5.69 19.40
N LYS A 83 -16.02 -4.58 19.21
CA LYS A 83 -15.88 -3.43 20.12
C LYS A 83 -16.76 -3.54 21.37
N TYR A 84 -16.12 -3.79 22.50
CA TYR A 84 -16.59 -3.42 23.86
C TYR A 84 -15.70 -2.37 24.53
N THR A 85 -14.66 -1.84 23.86
CA THR A 85 -13.69 -0.93 24.46
C THR A 85 -13.40 0.26 23.55
N ASP A 86 -13.52 1.47 24.11
CA ASP A 86 -13.55 2.72 23.35
C ASP A 86 -12.21 3.17 22.73
N ASN A 87 -11.08 2.58 23.11
CA ASN A 87 -9.76 2.96 22.61
C ASN A 87 -8.98 1.75 22.08
N ILE A 88 -8.90 1.63 20.74
CA ILE A 88 -8.00 0.69 20.08
C ILE A 88 -6.63 1.38 19.96
N PRO A 89 -5.55 0.80 20.52
CA PRO A 89 -4.22 1.38 20.37
C PRO A 89 -3.78 1.35 18.90
N PRO A 90 -3.04 2.37 18.43
CA PRO A 90 -2.54 2.40 17.06
C PRO A 90 -1.44 1.36 16.86
N TYR A 91 -1.30 0.88 15.62
CA TYR A 91 -0.17 0.05 15.21
C TYR A 91 1.01 0.95 14.89
N ILE A 92 2.12 0.77 15.60
CA ILE A 92 3.36 1.53 15.38
C ILE A 92 4.32 0.68 14.55
N LEU A 93 4.69 1.19 13.38
CA LEU A 93 5.61 0.56 12.44
C LEU A 93 6.90 1.37 12.38
N GLN A 94 8.04 0.68 12.46
CA GLN A 94 9.36 1.27 12.33
C GLN A 94 9.99 0.88 11.01
N GLU A 95 10.82 1.77 10.46
CA GLU A 95 11.59 1.49 9.28
C GLU A 95 12.60 0.37 9.53
N LEU A 96 12.57 -0.67 8.68
CA LEU A 96 13.49 -1.79 8.76
C LEU A 96 14.88 -1.43 8.20
N PRO A 97 15.95 -2.14 8.62
CA PRO A 97 17.29 -1.95 8.08
C PRO A 97 17.36 -2.07 6.53
N PRO A 98 18.39 -1.49 5.88
CA PRO A 98 18.50 -1.47 4.42
C PRO A 98 18.48 -2.86 3.75
N HIS A 99 19.09 -3.86 4.36
CA HIS A 99 19.11 -5.23 3.81
C HIS A 99 17.72 -5.89 3.78
N MET A 100 16.75 -5.38 4.55
CA MET A 100 15.35 -5.83 4.57
C MET A 100 14.42 -4.83 3.88
N ALA A 101 14.93 -3.93 3.05
CA ALA A 101 14.11 -2.85 2.47
C ALA A 101 12.88 -3.34 1.70
N HIS A 102 13.00 -4.46 1.00
CA HIS A 102 11.90 -5.09 0.25
C HIS A 102 10.76 -5.63 1.14
N LEU A 103 11.00 -5.81 2.44
CA LEU A 103 10.02 -6.24 3.44
C LEU A 103 9.54 -5.11 4.34
N CYS A 104 10.00 -3.87 4.12
CA CYS A 104 9.75 -2.77 5.02
C CYS A 104 8.36 -2.14 4.78
N PRO A 105 7.39 -2.26 5.70
CA PRO A 105 6.07 -1.68 5.51
C PRO A 105 6.11 -0.14 5.47
N VAL A 106 7.01 0.48 6.23
CA VAL A 106 7.21 1.95 6.24
C VAL A 106 7.68 2.48 4.87
N ARG A 107 8.64 1.81 4.22
CA ARG A 107 9.09 2.21 2.88
C ARG A 107 7.99 1.97 1.83
N ALA A 108 7.32 0.82 1.90
CA ALA A 108 6.26 0.50 0.94
C ALA A 108 5.08 1.49 1.00
N ILE A 109 4.64 1.87 2.21
CA ILE A 109 3.58 2.88 2.35
C ILE A 109 4.05 4.28 1.93
N ALA A 110 5.30 4.64 2.24
CA ALA A 110 5.88 5.92 1.80
C ALA A 110 5.99 5.99 0.26
N ASP A 111 6.45 4.93 -0.39
CA ASP A 111 6.54 4.84 -1.85
C ASP A 111 5.17 4.94 -2.52
N TRP A 112 4.14 4.31 -1.92
CA TRP A 112 2.77 4.41 -2.40
C TRP A 112 2.20 5.83 -2.23
N LEU A 113 2.37 6.45 -1.07
CA LEU A 113 1.91 7.82 -0.82
C LEU A 113 2.63 8.83 -1.72
N ALA A 114 3.93 8.66 -1.96
CA ALA A 114 4.71 9.49 -2.87
C ALA A 114 4.26 9.35 -4.33
N ALA A 115 3.98 8.12 -4.76
CA ALA A 115 3.51 7.83 -6.12
C ALA A 115 2.11 8.42 -6.40
N THR A 116 1.22 8.37 -5.41
CA THR A 116 -0.20 8.75 -5.59
C THR A 116 -0.53 10.17 -5.16
N ARG A 117 0.30 10.78 -4.30
CA ARG A 117 0.10 12.11 -3.71
C ARG A 117 -1.27 12.26 -3.01
N ILE A 118 -1.78 11.17 -2.44
CA ILE A 118 -3.04 11.15 -1.71
C ILE A 118 -2.88 11.91 -0.39
N THR A 119 -3.75 12.89 -0.16
CA THR A 119 -3.77 13.71 1.06
C THR A 119 -5.03 13.53 1.90
N HIS A 120 -6.09 12.92 1.34
CA HIS A 120 -7.39 12.74 1.98
C HIS A 120 -8.10 11.49 1.47
N GLY A 121 -9.16 11.07 2.19
CA GLY A 121 -9.97 9.91 1.83
C GLY A 121 -9.22 8.58 1.98
N TYR A 122 -9.63 7.57 1.22
CA TYR A 122 -8.98 6.26 1.22
C TYR A 122 -7.56 6.31 0.66
N VAL A 123 -6.64 5.64 1.36
CA VAL A 123 -5.22 5.54 0.98
C VAL A 123 -5.04 4.57 -0.18
N PHE A 124 -5.73 3.44 -0.12
CA PHE A 124 -5.66 2.40 -1.15
C PHE A 124 -6.82 2.56 -2.12
N ARG A 125 -6.55 3.24 -3.23
CA ARG A 125 -7.54 3.51 -4.27
C ARG A 125 -7.44 2.51 -5.40
N ARG A 126 -8.55 2.35 -6.13
CA ARG A 126 -8.57 1.56 -7.37
C ARG A 126 -7.58 2.17 -8.36
N ILE A 127 -6.81 1.32 -9.02
CA ILE A 127 -5.92 1.70 -10.11
C ILE A 127 -6.66 1.49 -11.44
N ASP A 128 -6.51 2.43 -12.37
CA ASP A 128 -7.10 2.35 -13.70
C ASP A 128 -6.25 1.50 -14.67
N ARG A 129 -6.72 1.36 -15.90
CA ARG A 129 -6.03 0.58 -16.94
C ARG A 129 -4.66 1.14 -17.34
N TRP A 130 -4.35 2.37 -16.94
CA TRP A 130 -3.11 3.07 -17.23
C TRP A 130 -2.17 3.10 -16.02
N ASP A 131 -2.43 2.22 -15.04
CA ASP A 131 -1.67 2.13 -13.81
C ASP A 131 -1.69 3.42 -12.99
N GLN A 132 -2.77 4.21 -13.08
CA GLN A 132 -2.95 5.44 -12.30
C GLN A 132 -3.98 5.27 -11.18
N PRO A 133 -3.74 5.84 -9.98
CA PRO A 133 -4.73 5.85 -8.92
C PRO A 133 -5.94 6.69 -9.33
N MET A 134 -7.13 6.13 -9.22
CA MET A 134 -8.35 6.88 -9.47
C MET A 134 -8.52 7.99 -8.42
N LEU A 135 -8.76 9.22 -8.87
CA LEU A 135 -9.09 10.34 -8.00
C LEU A 135 -10.52 10.18 -7.46
N GLU A 136 -10.77 10.65 -6.24
CA GLU A 136 -12.13 10.69 -5.69
C GLU A 136 -12.97 11.68 -6.50
N GLY A 137 -13.77 11.14 -7.41
CA GLY A 137 -14.91 11.79 -8.04
C GLY A 137 -16.06 10.81 -8.06
N ASN A 138 -17.01 10.95 -7.11
CA ASN A 138 -18.29 10.23 -7.04
C ASN A 138 -18.31 8.82 -7.63
N VAL A 139 -17.44 7.92 -7.16
CA VAL A 139 -17.57 6.51 -7.49
C VAL A 139 -18.28 5.88 -6.30
N ASN A 140 -19.60 5.74 -6.42
CA ASN A 140 -20.34 4.72 -5.67
C ASN A 140 -19.49 3.46 -5.73
N ILE A 141 -19.21 2.83 -4.58
CA ILE A 141 -18.54 1.53 -4.52
C ILE A 141 -19.53 0.53 -5.13
N VAL A 142 -19.64 0.52 -6.46
CA VAL A 142 -20.43 -0.46 -7.16
C VAL A 142 -19.52 -1.66 -7.27
N THR A 143 -19.82 -2.64 -6.43
CA THR A 143 -19.33 -4.00 -6.51
C THR A 143 -19.75 -4.57 -7.87
N TYR A 144 -18.94 -4.35 -8.90
CA TYR A 144 -19.04 -5.12 -10.13
C TYR A 144 -17.98 -6.23 -10.09
N PRO A 145 -18.35 -7.45 -10.52
CA PRO A 145 -17.48 -8.60 -10.43
C PRO A 145 -16.24 -8.37 -11.30
N PHE A 146 -15.09 -8.78 -10.77
CA PHE A 146 -13.84 -8.92 -11.49
C PHE A 146 -14.10 -9.52 -12.89
N CYS A 147 -13.89 -8.73 -13.94
CA CYS A 147 -13.83 -9.23 -15.30
C CYS A 147 -12.36 -9.20 -15.71
N CYS A 148 -11.70 -10.35 -15.58
CA CYS A 148 -10.56 -10.67 -16.42
C CYS A 148 -11.10 -10.92 -17.83
N GLN A 149 -10.65 -10.14 -18.79
CA GLN A 149 -10.57 -10.53 -20.20
C GLN A 149 -9.15 -10.27 -20.68
#